data_AF-A0A7V6A3U9-F1
#
_entry.id   AF-A0A7V6A3U9-F1
#
_cell.length_a   1.000
_cell.length_b   1.000
_cell.length_c   1.000
_cell.angle_alpha   90.00
_cell.angle_beta   90.00
_cell.angle_gamma   90.00
#
_symmetry.space_group_name_H-M   'P 1'
#
loop_
_entity.id
_entity.type
_entity.pdbx_description
1 polymer ?
#
loop_
_entity_poly.entity_id
_entity_poly.type
_entity_poly.pdbx_seq_one_letter_code
_entity_poly.pdbx_strand_id
1 'polypeptide(L)'
;MIPEILEEIADHVLTLDDSDLAALLDYYKKRMAQGEPTRSWERAVIAYFLLNGIRIKNTLKQGRLQHQKLTESRTPCLRLVKA
;
A
#
# COMPACT_ATOMS: atom_id res chain seq x y z
N MET A 1 -18.58 5.51 -14.71
CA MET A 1 -17.27 5.82 -15.32
C MET A 1 -16.15 6.03 -14.29
N ILE A 2 -16.29 6.93 -13.30
CA ILE A 2 -15.24 7.14 -12.29
C ILE A 2 -14.99 5.90 -11.39
N PRO A 3 -16.03 5.21 -10.88
CA PRO A 3 -15.83 3.99 -10.09
C PRO A 3 -15.02 2.92 -10.81
N GLU A 4 -15.34 2.66 -12.08
CA GLU A 4 -14.70 1.66 -12.92
C GLU A 4 -13.24 2.02 -13.19
N ILE A 5 -12.94 3.31 -13.42
CA ILE A 5 -11.56 3.79 -13.53
C ILE A 5 -10.78 3.58 -12.23
N LEU A 6 -11.43 3.77 -11.07
CA LEU A 6 -10.78 3.54 -9.77
C LEU A 6 -10.52 2.04 -9.53
N GLU A 7 -11.41 1.16 -9.99
CA GLU A 7 -11.20 -0.29 -9.97
C GLU A 7 -10.04 -0.71 -10.88
N GLU A 8 -9.99 -0.21 -12.11
CA GLU A 8 -8.86 -0.47 -13.02
C GLU A 8 -7.52 0.03 -12.43
N ILE A 9 -7.50 1.22 -11.84
CA ILE A 9 -6.32 1.74 -11.14
C ILE A 9 -5.96 0.83 -9.97
N ALA A 10 -6.93 0.35 -9.19
CA ALA A 10 -6.67 -0.54 -8.07
C ALA A 10 -6.05 -1.85 -8.54
N ASP A 11 -6.58 -2.45 -9.60
CA ASP A 11 -6.07 -3.69 -10.18
C ASP A 11 -4.64 -3.53 -10.68
N HIS A 12 -4.35 -2.43 -11.39
CA HIS A 12 -2.99 -2.14 -11.86
C HIS A 12 -2.01 -1.89 -10.70
N VAL A 13 -2.42 -1.19 -9.66
CA VAL A 13 -1.49 -0.89 -8.56
C VAL A 13 -1.29 -2.10 -7.65
N LEU A 14 -2.24 -3.04 -7.59
CA LEU A 14 -2.09 -4.29 -6.84
C LEU A 14 -0.99 -5.19 -7.39
N THR A 15 -0.57 -5.02 -8.65
CA THR A 15 0.53 -5.79 -9.24
C THR A 15 1.92 -5.24 -8.93
N LEU A 16 2.01 -4.03 -8.35
CA LEU A 16 3.27 -3.36 -8.06
C LEU A 16 3.87 -3.84 -6.74
N ASP A 17 5.19 -4.01 -6.71
CA ASP A 17 5.92 -4.28 -5.47
C ASP A 17 6.25 -2.98 -4.70
N ASP A 18 6.83 -3.14 -3.51
CA ASP A 18 7.17 -2.00 -2.65
C ASP A 18 8.23 -1.08 -3.27
N SER A 19 9.11 -1.61 -4.13
CA SER A 19 10.16 -0.85 -4.83
C SER A 19 9.55 -0.02 -5.97
N ASP A 20 8.66 -0.63 -6.76
CA ASP A 20 7.91 0.03 -7.83
C ASP A 20 7.07 1.18 -7.27
N LEU A 21 6.35 0.93 -6.18
CA LEU A 21 5.56 1.95 -5.49
C LEU A 21 6.43 3.09 -4.96
N ALA A 22 7.60 2.79 -4.41
CA ALA A 22 8.53 3.82 -3.94
C ALA A 22 9.05 4.68 -5.10
N ALA A 23 9.43 4.06 -6.22
CA ALA A 23 9.93 4.76 -7.40
C ALA A 23 8.87 5.69 -8.02
N LEU A 24 7.62 5.21 -8.16
CA LEU A 24 6.52 6.03 -8.65
C LEU A 24 6.22 7.19 -7.70
N LEU A 25 6.22 6.94 -6.39
CA LEU A 25 5.97 7.98 -5.41
C LEU A 25 7.04 9.09 -5.47
N ASP A 26 8.32 8.72 -5.61
CA ASP A 26 9.42 9.68 -5.78
C ASP A 26 9.33 10.45 -7.10
N TYR A 27 8.90 9.80 -8.17
CA TYR A 27 8.64 10.46 -9.46
C TYR A 27 7.58 11.55 -9.32
N TYR A 28 6.42 11.25 -8.73
CA TYR A 28 5.37 12.24 -8.53
C TYR A 28 5.76 13.31 -7.51
N LYS A 29 6.53 12.95 -6.47
CA LYS A 29 7.10 13.91 -5.52
C LYS A 29 7.99 14.94 -6.20
N LYS A 30 8.87 14.50 -7.11
CA LYS A 30 9.71 15.41 -7.91
C LYS A 30 8.86 16.30 -8.81
N ARG A 31 7.82 15.78 -9.45
CA ARG A 31 6.90 16.58 -10.28
C ARG A 31 6.15 17.64 -9.48
N MET A 32 5.73 17.34 -8.24
CA MET A 32 5.07 18.32 -7.38
C MET A 32 6.03 19.43 -6.93
N ALA A 33 7.33 19.14 -6.79
CA ALA A 33 8.34 20.11 -6.36
C ALA A 33 8.69 21.16 -7.44
N GLN A 34 8.27 20.95 -8.69
CA GLN A 34 8.64 21.80 -9.83
C GLN A 34 7.77 23.07 -10.01
N GLY A 35 6.89 23.42 -9.07
CA GLY A 35 6.31 24.76 -9.00
C GLY A 35 4.78 24.83 -8.91
N GLU A 36 4.21 25.78 -9.65
CA GLU A 36 2.87 26.36 -9.49
C GLU A 36 1.67 25.41 -9.68
N PRO A 37 0.49 25.75 -9.12
CA PRO A 37 -0.73 24.94 -9.15
C PRO A 37 -1.36 24.90 -10.55
N THR A 38 -0.69 24.21 -11.47
CA THR A 38 -1.18 23.90 -12.80
C THR A 38 -1.98 22.60 -12.79
N ARG A 39 -2.77 22.33 -13.83
CA ARG A 39 -3.45 21.04 -14.00
C ARG A 39 -2.49 19.84 -14.01
N SER A 40 -1.25 20.03 -14.49
CA SER A 40 -0.20 18.99 -14.43
C SER A 40 0.25 18.74 -13.00
N TRP A 41 0.39 19.80 -12.20
CA TRP A 41 0.70 19.71 -10.79
C TRP A 41 -0.41 19.02 -10.01
N GLU A 42 -1.68 19.40 -10.21
CA GLU A 42 -2.84 18.76 -9.58
C GLU A 42 -2.89 17.25 -9.88
N ARG A 43 -2.62 16.86 -11.12
CA ARG A 43 -2.51 15.44 -11.50
C ARG A 43 -1.40 14.72 -10.74
N ALA A 44 -0.24 15.35 -10.57
CA ALA A 44 0.86 14.78 -9.80
C ALA A 44 0.52 14.64 -8.31
N VAL A 45 -0.19 15.62 -7.74
CA VAL A 45 -0.69 15.58 -6.37
C VAL A 45 -1.68 14.43 -6.18
N ILE A 46 -2.69 14.31 -7.04
CA ILE A 46 -3.69 13.24 -6.97
C ILE A 46 -3.00 11.86 -7.05
N ALA A 47 -2.11 11.67 -8.03
CA ALA A 47 -1.37 10.42 -8.19
C ALA A 47 -0.51 10.10 -6.96
N TYR A 48 0.21 11.09 -6.43
CA TYR A 48 1.02 10.93 -5.22
C TYR A 48 0.17 10.46 -4.03
N PHE A 49 -0.99 11.09 -3.78
CA PHE A 49 -1.84 10.73 -2.66
C PHE A 49 -2.48 9.34 -2.81
N LEU A 50 -2.91 8.96 -4.02
CA LEU A 50 -3.43 7.62 -4.30
C LEU A 50 -2.36 6.55 -4.02
N LEU A 51 -1.15 6.72 -4.55
CA LEU A 51 -0.04 5.79 -4.33
C LEU A 51 0.39 5.73 -2.86
N ASN A 52 0.44 6.87 -2.18
CA ASN A 52 0.80 6.92 -0.77
C ASN A 52 -0.22 6.18 0.12
N GLY A 53 -1.52 6.32 -0.18
CA GLY A 53 -2.58 5.56 0.50
C GLY A 53 -2.39 4.05 0.35
N ILE A 54 -1.92 3.60 -0.81
CA ILE A 54 -1.67 2.18 -1.08
C ILE A 54 -0.46 1.67 -0.28
N ARG A 55 0.62 2.46 -0.18
CA ARG A 55 1.77 2.10 0.69
C ARG A 55 1.35 1.97 2.16
N ILE A 56 0.57 2.92 2.67
CA ILE A 56 0.05 2.86 4.05
C ILE A 56 -0.80 1.60 4.25
N LYS A 57 -1.70 1.30 3.31
CA LYS A 57 -2.52 0.06 3.33
C LYS A 57 -1.64 -1.19 3.38
N ASN A 58 -0.58 -1.25 2.57
CA ASN A 58 0.34 -2.39 2.52
C ASN A 58 1.08 -2.56 3.85
N THR A 59 1.60 -1.48 4.44
CA THR A 59 2.23 -1.50 5.77
C THR A 59 1.28 -2.00 6.84
N LEU A 60 0.02 -1.53 6.85
CA LEU A 60 -1.00 -1.99 7.79
C LEU A 60 -1.30 -3.48 7.64
N LYS A 61 -1.39 -3.98 6.40
CA LYS A 61 -1.60 -5.41 6.12
C LYS A 61 -0.44 -6.25 6.63
N GLN A 62 0.81 -5.84 6.35
CA GLN A 62 2.01 -6.52 6.84
C GLN A 62 2.04 -6.56 8.38
N GLY A 63 1.72 -5.43 9.04
CA GLY A 63 1.61 -5.35 10.49
C GLY A 63 0.59 -6.34 11.06
N ARG A 64 -0.61 -6.43 10.47
CA ARG A 64 -1.63 -7.40 10.89
C ARG A 64 -1.19 -8.86 10.73
N LEU A 65 -0.54 -9.19 9.61
CA LEU A 65 -0.02 -10.54 9.36
C LEU A 65 1.08 -10.93 10.35
N GLN A 66 1.95 -9.99 10.72
CA GLN A 66 2.97 -10.22 11.75
C GLN A 66 2.35 -10.49 13.13
N HIS A 67 1.31 -9.73 13.51
CA HIS A 67 0.58 -9.96 14.75
C HIS A 67 -0.11 -11.33 14.77
N GLN A 68 -0.71 -11.75 13.66
CA GLN A 68 -1.35 -13.06 13.54
C GLN A 68 -0.34 -14.22 13.71
N LYS A 69 0.83 -14.13 13.06
CA LYS A 69 1.90 -15.13 13.20
C LYS A 69 2.39 -15.25 14.65
N LEU A 70 2.49 -14.13 15.36
CA LEU A 70 2.84 -14.13 16.78
C LEU A 70 1.78 -14.83 17.64
N THR A 71 0.48 -14.61 17.36
CA THR A 71 -0.62 -15.26 18.11
C THR A 71 -0.71 -16.76 17.84
N GLU A 72 -0.45 -17.20 16.60
CA GLU A 72 -0.44 -18.63 16.24
C GLU A 72 0.77 -19.37 16.85
N SER A 73 1.94 -18.74 16.94
CA SER A 73 3.11 -19.33 17.60
C SER A 73 2.96 -19.48 19.13
N ARG A 74 2.02 -18.73 19.73
CA ARG A 74 1.82 -18.66 21.18
C ARG A 74 0.75 -19.61 21.71
N THR A 75 0.10 -20.43 20.86
CA THR A 75 -0.78 -21.50 21.33
C THR A 75 0.05 -22.78 21.46
N PRO A 76 0.54 -23.17 22.64
CA PRO A 76 1.20 -24.46 22.80
C PRO A 76 0.09 -25.51 22.65
N CYS A 77 0.22 -26.40 21.67
CA CYS A 77 -0.62 -27.58 21.58
C CYS A 77 -0.24 -28.49 22.76
N LEU A 78 -0.89 -28.32 23.91
CA LEU A 78 -0.74 -29.22 25.05
C LEU A 78 -1.29 -30.59 24.62
N ARG A 79 -0.38 -31.51 24.30
CA ARG A 79 -0.74 -32.92 24.12
C ARG A 79 -1.02 -33.51 25.50
N LEU A 80 -2.27 -33.91 25.71
CA LEU A 80 -2.68 -34.64 26.91
C LEU A 80 -1.95 -36.00 26.91
N VAL A 81 -0.95 -36.17 27.77
CA VAL A 81 -0.34 -37.48 28.03
C VAL A 81 -1.17 -38.12 29.14
N LYS A 82 -1.91 -39.18 28.82
CA LYS A 82 -2.56 -40.01 29.84
C LYS A 82 -1.49 -40.80 30.58
N ALA A 83 -1.49 -40.69 31.92
CA ALA A 83 -0.73 -41.54 32.83
C ALA A 83 -1.50 -42.83 33.13
#